data_AF-A0A410MBA4-F1
#
_entry.id   AF-A0A410MBA4-F1
#
_cell.length_a   1.000
_cell.length_b   1.000
_cell.length_c   1.000
_cell.angle_alpha   90.00
_cell.angle_beta   90.00
_cell.angle_gamma   90.00
#
_symmetry.space_group_name_H-M   'P 1'
#
loop_
_entity.id
_entity.type
_entity.pdbx_description
1 polymer ?
#
loop_
_entity_poly.entity_id
_entity_poly.type
_entity_poly.pdbx_seq_one_letter_code
_entity_poly.pdbx_strand_id
1 'polypeptide(L)'
;MKLLNRKPGRTFYEIIMIFLAALSVATIWQQTGYNSVIVWTTWSIFFLDFLYRLFKSESKWGFIKKHPFIVIAAIPLDAIFQFARFARILHLLRLKSITKYYTMPFIRFLKRQHLTMVTGVTFILIFLLIIPLNLIENELDSYSDAWWSAVLSLTFFGRSGFEPETFMGHIIIVIFTILGVIIHGLIISTVFDYLIHSSLVKSFKNRFIDNK
;
A
#
# COMPACT_ATOMS: atom_id res chain seq x y z
N MET A 1 -16.43 -22.35 11.78
CA MET A 1 -16.79 -20.97 12.18
C MET A 1 -15.99 -20.57 13.44
N LYS A 2 -14.77 -20.01 13.27
CA LYS A 2 -13.88 -19.54 14.35
C LYS A 2 -12.97 -18.43 13.79
N LEU A 3 -13.57 -17.34 13.31
CA LEU A 3 -12.83 -16.24 12.71
C LEU A 3 -13.54 -14.95 13.03
N LEU A 4 -13.35 -14.42 14.24
CA LEU A 4 -13.61 -13.03 14.64
C LEU A 4 -13.23 -12.88 16.12
N ASN A 5 -11.93 -12.97 16.42
CA ASN A 5 -11.42 -12.49 17.71
C ASN A 5 -9.98 -12.01 17.56
N ARG A 6 -9.78 -10.95 16.76
CA ARG A 6 -8.50 -10.23 16.71
C ARG A 6 -8.67 -8.92 17.46
N LYS A 7 -7.83 -8.72 18.48
CA LYS A 7 -7.86 -7.56 19.37
C LYS A 7 -7.72 -6.25 18.56
N PRO A 8 -8.52 -5.21 18.84
CA PRO A 8 -8.57 -3.98 18.05
C PRO A 8 -7.22 -3.26 17.91
N GLY A 9 -6.35 -3.35 18.94
CA GLY A 9 -5.01 -2.75 18.90
C GLY A 9 -4.09 -3.33 17.81
N ARG A 10 -4.35 -4.55 17.32
CA ARG A 10 -3.54 -5.15 16.25
C ARG A 10 -3.86 -4.53 14.88
N THR A 11 -5.13 -4.23 14.62
CA THR A 11 -5.57 -3.64 13.35
C THR A 11 -5.05 -2.21 13.21
N PHE A 12 -5.12 -1.43 14.28
CA PHE A 12 -4.60 -0.05 14.31
C PHE A 12 -3.09 -0.01 14.07
N TYR A 13 -2.34 -0.90 14.74
CA TYR A 13 -0.91 -1.08 14.51
C TYR A 13 -0.59 -1.42 13.03
N GLU A 14 -1.34 -2.35 12.44
CA GLU A 14 -1.14 -2.76 11.03
C GLU A 14 -1.37 -1.59 10.07
N ILE A 15 -2.38 -0.74 10.32
CA ILE A 15 -2.66 0.46 9.51
C ILE A 15 -1.54 1.50 9.62
N ILE A 16 -1.05 1.78 10.82
CA ILE A 16 0.06 2.73 11.04
C ILE A 16 1.32 2.27 10.28
N MET A 17 1.63 0.98 10.35
CA MET A 17 2.81 0.43 9.67
C MET A 17 2.69 0.49 8.15
N ILE A 18 1.49 0.30 7.60
CA ILE A 18 1.21 0.50 6.17
C ILE A 18 1.46 1.95 5.77
N PHE A 19 0.94 2.89 6.55
CA PHE A 19 1.07 4.30 6.28
C PHE A 19 2.54 4.75 6.29
N LEU A 20 3.32 4.31 7.30
CA LEU A 20 4.76 4.55 7.37
C LEU A 20 5.52 3.95 6.18
N ALA A 21 5.10 2.76 5.74
CA ALA A 21 5.73 2.10 4.59
C ALA A 21 5.44 2.84 3.28
N ALA A 22 4.21 3.32 3.10
CA ALA A 22 3.84 4.15 1.96
C ALA A 22 4.64 5.47 1.95
N LEU A 23 4.78 6.13 3.09
CA LEU A 23 5.57 7.35 3.24
C LEU A 23 7.05 7.11 2.88
N SER A 24 7.64 6.02 3.38
CA SER A 24 9.02 5.62 3.04
C SER A 24 9.21 5.30 1.55
N VAL A 25 8.18 4.77 0.89
CA VAL A 25 8.24 4.51 -0.56
C VAL A 25 8.10 5.79 -1.37
N ALA A 26 7.26 6.74 -0.94
CA ALA A 26 7.09 8.03 -1.59
C ALA A 26 8.42 8.82 -1.63
N THR A 27 9.23 8.74 -0.58
CA THR A 27 10.53 9.42 -0.51
C THR A 27 11.59 8.89 -1.49
N ILE A 28 11.39 7.72 -2.12
CA ILE A 28 12.35 7.15 -3.09
C ILE A 28 12.42 8.00 -4.36
N TRP A 29 11.28 8.52 -4.81
CA TRP A 29 11.16 9.23 -6.09
C TRP A 29 11.54 10.70 -5.99
N GLN A 30 11.52 11.27 -4.77
CA GLN A 30 12.07 12.60 -4.52
C GLN A 30 13.58 12.48 -4.31
N GLN A 31 14.35 13.39 -4.91
CA GLN A 31 15.77 13.58 -4.57
C GLN A 31 15.87 14.21 -3.18
N THR A 32 15.54 13.43 -2.14
CA THR A 32 15.67 13.86 -0.75
C THR A 32 17.11 13.67 -0.30
N GLY A 33 17.70 14.70 0.31
CA GLY A 33 19.01 14.58 0.93
C GLY A 33 18.99 13.55 2.07
N TYR A 34 20.13 12.92 2.31
CA TYR A 34 20.33 11.91 3.37
C TYR A 34 19.89 12.36 4.78
N ASN A 35 19.88 13.67 5.04
CA ASN A 35 19.45 14.26 6.32
C ASN A 35 17.94 14.55 6.39
N SER A 36 17.12 13.98 5.51
CA SER A 36 15.67 14.13 5.60
C SER A 36 15.15 13.50 6.89
N VAL A 37 14.48 14.32 7.71
CA VAL A 37 13.85 13.91 8.97
C VAL A 37 12.86 12.75 8.73
N ILE A 38 12.17 12.74 7.59
CA ILE A 38 11.20 11.71 7.22
C ILE A 38 11.88 10.34 7.03
N VAL A 39 13.04 10.31 6.37
CA VAL A 39 13.80 9.08 6.12
C VAL A 39 14.29 8.47 7.44
N TRP A 40 14.90 9.28 8.29
CA TRP A 40 15.38 8.83 9.60
C TRP A 40 14.26 8.42 10.55
N THR A 41 13.12 9.14 10.54
CA THR A 41 11.96 8.81 11.39
C THR A 41 11.34 7.48 10.98
N THR A 42 11.05 7.30 9.69
CA THR A 42 10.46 6.06 9.17
C THR A 42 11.40 4.87 9.37
N TRP A 43 12.71 5.05 9.12
CA TRP A 43 13.71 4.01 9.39
C TRP A 43 13.76 3.63 10.88
N SER A 44 13.80 4.62 11.79
CA SER A 44 13.87 4.36 13.24
C SER A 44 12.67 3.53 13.71
N ILE A 45 11.47 3.83 13.22
CA ILE A 45 10.26 3.07 13.57
C ILE A 45 10.35 1.62 13.06
N PHE A 46 10.80 1.39 11.81
CA PHE A 46 10.98 0.04 11.28
C PHE A 46 12.08 -0.73 12.01
N PHE A 47 13.16 -0.06 12.38
CA PHE A 47 14.26 -0.66 13.14
C PHE A 47 13.81 -1.10 14.54
N LEU A 48 13.05 -0.26 15.23
CA LEU A 48 12.47 -0.60 16.54
C LEU A 48 11.46 -1.76 16.45
N ASP A 49 10.60 -1.80 15.41
CA ASP A 49 9.71 -2.93 15.19
C ASP A 49 10.48 -4.23 14.93
N PHE A 50 11.55 -4.16 14.12
CA PHE A 50 12.44 -5.30 13.90
C PHE A 50 13.05 -5.82 15.21
N LEU A 51 13.61 -4.92 16.03
CA LEU A 51 14.17 -5.28 17.33
C LEU A 51 13.12 -5.92 18.24
N TYR A 52 11.95 -5.32 18.37
CA TYR A 52 10.87 -5.87 19.19
C TYR A 52 10.49 -7.29 18.77
N ARG A 53 10.38 -7.56 17.47
CA ARG A 53 10.05 -8.90 16.94
C ARG A 53 11.21 -9.88 17.08
N LEU A 54 12.44 -9.41 16.94
CA LEU A 54 13.63 -10.24 17.11
C LEU A 54 13.77 -10.69 18.57
N PHE A 55 13.56 -9.80 19.53
CA PHE A 55 13.60 -10.12 20.96
C PHE A 55 12.45 -11.03 21.39
N LYS A 56 11.28 -10.90 20.78
CA LYS A 56 10.13 -11.77 21.05
C LYS A 56 10.24 -13.16 20.39
N SER A 57 11.16 -13.35 19.46
CA SER A 57 11.31 -14.62 18.75
C SER A 57 12.07 -15.66 19.59
N GLU A 58 11.56 -16.89 19.61
CA GLU A 58 12.19 -18.01 20.35
C GLU A 58 13.59 -18.36 19.80
N SER A 59 13.85 -18.11 18.51
CA SER A 59 15.17 -18.25 17.90
C SER A 59 15.50 -17.08 16.97
N LYS A 60 16.49 -16.27 17.36
CA LYS A 60 16.92 -15.07 16.60
C LYS A 60 17.31 -15.41 15.16
N TRP A 61 18.11 -16.45 14.97
CA TRP A 61 18.53 -16.93 13.66
C TRP A 61 17.39 -17.54 12.83
N GLY A 62 16.46 -18.24 13.49
CA GLY A 62 15.26 -18.77 12.85
C GLY A 62 14.34 -17.65 12.36
N PHE A 63 14.18 -16.59 13.16
CA PHE A 63 13.43 -15.39 12.79
C PHE A 63 14.05 -14.67 11.59
N ILE A 64 15.36 -14.44 11.60
CA ILE A 64 16.07 -13.77 10.49
C ILE A 64 15.89 -14.56 9.17
N LYS A 65 16.07 -15.89 9.20
CA LYS A 65 15.87 -16.73 8.00
C LYS A 65 14.41 -16.76 7.54
N LYS A 66 13.46 -16.69 8.46
CA LYS A 66 12.02 -16.72 8.17
C LYS A 66 11.49 -15.36 7.70
N HIS A 67 12.14 -14.26 8.08
CA HIS A 67 11.71 -12.89 7.81
C HIS A 67 12.82 -12.00 7.22
N PRO A 68 13.49 -12.42 6.12
CA PRO A 68 14.64 -11.71 5.57
C PRO A 68 14.30 -10.27 5.14
N PHE A 69 13.05 -10.01 4.73
CA PHE A 69 12.63 -8.67 4.28
C PHE A 69 12.50 -7.65 5.41
N ILE A 70 12.15 -8.06 6.64
CA ILE A 70 12.11 -7.15 7.79
C ILE A 70 13.55 -6.74 8.13
N VAL A 71 14.50 -7.68 7.99
CA VAL A 71 15.92 -7.41 8.18
C VAL A 71 16.43 -6.40 7.15
N ILE A 72 16.06 -6.55 5.87
CA ILE A 72 16.42 -5.59 4.81
C ILE A 72 15.80 -4.20 5.08
N ALA A 73 14.60 -4.12 5.65
CA ALA A 73 13.98 -2.85 6.01
C ALA A 73 14.69 -2.16 7.19
N ALA A 74 15.25 -2.94 8.12
CA ALA A 74 15.96 -2.46 9.29
C ALA A 74 17.39 -1.98 8.99
N ILE A 75 18.03 -2.49 7.93
CA ILE A 75 19.39 -2.06 7.55
C ILE A 75 19.28 -0.76 6.73
N PRO A 76 19.93 0.35 7.15
CA PRO A 76 19.92 1.60 6.39
C PRO A 76 20.88 1.50 5.20
N LEU A 77 20.51 0.69 4.20
CA LEU A 77 21.35 0.41 3.03
C LEU A 77 21.62 1.68 2.21
N ASP A 78 20.65 2.60 2.13
CA ASP A 78 20.81 3.88 1.42
C ASP A 78 21.80 4.82 2.11
N ALA A 79 21.97 4.68 3.43
CA ALA A 79 22.95 5.43 4.23
C ALA A 79 24.38 4.93 4.05
N ILE A 80 24.53 3.60 4.02
CA ILE A 80 25.82 2.90 4.10
C ILE A 80 26.38 2.65 2.70
N PHE A 81 25.53 2.42 1.69
CA PHE A 81 25.93 2.11 0.32
C PHE A 81 25.62 3.27 -0.65
N GLN A 82 26.31 4.39 -0.49
CA GLN A 82 26.24 5.55 -1.40
C GLN A 82 26.56 5.21 -2.87
N PHE A 83 27.24 4.08 -3.14
CA PHE A 83 27.59 3.63 -4.49
C PHE A 83 26.54 2.75 -5.18
N ALA A 84 25.48 2.31 -4.51
CA ALA A 84 24.61 1.30 -5.07
C ALA A 84 23.38 1.92 -5.76
N ARG A 85 23.54 2.34 -7.02
CA ARG A 85 22.41 2.41 -7.98
C ARG A 85 21.60 1.08 -7.99
N PHE A 86 22.21 -0.02 -7.54
CA PHE A 86 21.63 -1.34 -7.28
C PHE A 86 20.78 -1.47 -5.99
N ALA A 87 20.89 -0.59 -5.00
CA ALA A 87 20.05 -0.63 -3.78
C ALA A 87 18.57 -0.35 -4.09
N ARG A 88 18.28 0.37 -5.18
CA ARG A 88 16.91 0.51 -5.73
C ARG A 88 16.23 -0.84 -6.04
N ILE A 89 16.98 -1.86 -6.43
CA ILE A 89 16.44 -3.21 -6.69
C ILE A 89 16.02 -3.90 -5.38
N LEU A 90 16.75 -3.68 -4.29
CA LEU A 90 16.35 -4.17 -2.96
C LEU A 90 15.08 -3.48 -2.45
N HIS A 91 14.83 -2.24 -2.89
CA HIS A 91 13.58 -1.52 -2.62
C HIS A 91 12.36 -2.17 -3.31
N LEU A 92 12.53 -2.77 -4.49
CA LEU A 92 11.49 -3.57 -5.15
C LEU A 92 11.17 -4.86 -4.37
N LEU A 93 12.18 -5.47 -3.73
CA LEU A 93 11.96 -6.61 -2.83
C LEU A 93 11.19 -6.22 -1.57
N ARG A 94 11.40 -5.00 -1.06
CA ARG A 94 10.61 -4.42 0.06
C ARG A 94 9.14 -4.28 -0.32
N LEU A 95 8.83 -3.89 -1.57
CA LEU A 95 7.47 -3.80 -2.08
C LEU A 95 6.72 -5.13 -2.00
N LYS A 96 7.37 -6.25 -2.36
CA LYS A 96 6.79 -7.60 -2.22
C LYS A 96 6.47 -7.96 -0.76
N SER A 97 7.31 -7.52 0.19
CA SER A 97 7.11 -7.75 1.61
C SER A 97 5.94 -6.95 2.17
N ILE A 98 5.85 -5.67 1.78
CA ILE A 98 4.71 -4.80 2.10
C ILE A 98 3.42 -5.42 1.57
N THR A 99 3.42 -5.84 0.30
CA THR A 99 2.28 -6.49 -0.34
C THR A 99 1.85 -7.77 0.36
N LYS A 100 2.79 -8.64 0.75
CA LYS A 100 2.46 -9.95 1.35
C LYS A 100 1.97 -9.84 2.80
N TYR A 101 2.59 -8.99 3.61
CA TYR A 101 2.32 -8.95 5.06
C TYR A 101 1.32 -7.90 5.47
N TYR A 102 1.20 -6.82 4.71
CA TYR A 102 0.36 -5.70 5.08
C TYR A 102 -0.79 -5.49 4.11
N THR A 103 -0.51 -5.54 2.80
CA THR A 103 -1.57 -5.38 1.79
C THR A 103 -2.44 -6.63 1.67
N MET A 104 -1.89 -7.85 1.74
CA MET A 104 -2.68 -9.08 1.55
C MET A 104 -3.68 -9.40 2.67
N PRO A 105 -3.41 -9.15 3.96
CA PRO A 105 -4.44 -9.23 5.00
C PRO A 105 -5.53 -8.19 4.82
N PHE A 106 -5.18 -6.97 4.42
CA PHE A 106 -6.13 -5.90 4.10
C PHE A 106 -6.99 -6.26 2.88
N ILE A 107 -6.38 -6.76 1.79
CA ILE A 107 -7.09 -7.30 0.62
C ILE A 107 -7.99 -8.47 1.01
N ARG A 108 -7.55 -9.38 1.89
CA ARG A 108 -8.40 -10.49 2.39
C ARG A 108 -9.55 -10.01 3.27
N PHE A 109 -9.35 -8.94 4.04
CA PHE A 109 -10.40 -8.27 4.81
C PHE A 109 -11.41 -7.61 3.87
N LEU A 110 -10.94 -6.89 2.86
CA LEU A 110 -11.75 -6.30 1.80
C LEU A 110 -12.47 -7.34 0.94
N LYS A 111 -11.88 -8.51 0.70
CA LYS A 111 -12.52 -9.65 0.01
C LYS A 111 -13.57 -10.36 0.85
N ARG A 112 -13.49 -10.26 2.18
CA ARG A 112 -14.51 -10.81 3.11
C ARG A 112 -15.72 -9.89 3.23
N GLN A 113 -15.52 -8.59 3.04
CA GLN A 113 -16.59 -7.67 2.70
C GLN A 113 -17.01 -7.98 1.27
N HIS A 114 -18.31 -7.98 0.96
CA HIS A 114 -18.73 -8.14 -0.43
C HIS A 114 -18.04 -7.05 -1.27
N LEU A 115 -17.38 -7.42 -2.37
CA LEU A 115 -16.71 -6.48 -3.27
C LEU A 115 -17.60 -5.27 -3.58
N THR A 116 -18.90 -5.52 -3.75
CA THR A 116 -19.97 -4.54 -3.91
C THR A 116 -20.02 -3.47 -2.81
N MET A 117 -19.83 -3.86 -1.55
CA MET A 117 -19.87 -2.95 -0.41
C MET A 117 -18.65 -2.03 -0.38
N VAL A 118 -17.44 -2.56 -0.60
CA VAL A 118 -16.22 -1.74 -0.61
C VAL A 118 -16.23 -0.77 -1.79
N THR A 119 -16.61 -1.25 -2.97
CA THR A 119 -16.78 -0.41 -4.17
C THR A 119 -17.86 0.64 -3.93
N GLY A 120 -19.01 0.27 -3.37
CA GLY A 120 -20.11 1.20 -3.08
C GLY A 120 -19.72 2.31 -2.09
N VAL A 121 -19.09 1.95 -0.97
CA VAL A 121 -18.57 2.94 0.01
C VAL A 121 -17.55 3.86 -0.64
N THR A 122 -16.66 3.32 -1.49
CA THR A 122 -15.65 4.12 -2.19
C THR A 122 -16.29 5.15 -3.13
N PHE A 123 -17.30 4.75 -3.91
CA PHE A 123 -18.03 5.68 -4.79
C PHE A 123 -18.79 6.75 -4.02
N ILE A 124 -19.45 6.38 -2.91
CA ILE A 124 -20.13 7.35 -2.03
C ILE A 124 -19.12 8.37 -1.49
N LEU A 125 -17.95 7.90 -1.03
CA LEU A 125 -16.92 8.76 -0.46
C LEU A 125 -16.32 9.69 -1.52
N ILE A 126 -16.13 9.22 -2.76
CA ILE A 126 -15.72 10.06 -3.88
C ILE A 126 -16.75 11.15 -4.14
N PHE A 127 -18.03 10.78 -4.24
CA PHE A 127 -19.12 11.74 -4.49
C PHE A 127 -19.23 12.80 -3.39
N LEU A 128 -19.08 12.40 -2.12
CA LEU A 128 -19.09 13.32 -0.99
C LEU A 128 -17.90 14.29 -0.98
N LEU A 129 -16.73 13.86 -1.43
CA LEU A 129 -15.51 14.69 -1.45
C LEU A 129 -15.42 15.62 -2.66
N ILE A 130 -16.10 15.31 -3.77
CA ILE A 130 -16.21 16.21 -4.93
C ILE A 130 -16.88 17.53 -4.54
N ILE A 131 -17.86 17.49 -3.62
CA ILE A 131 -18.59 18.69 -3.18
C ILE A 131 -17.66 19.73 -2.55
N PRO A 132 -16.95 19.43 -1.44
CA PRO A 132 -16.02 20.39 -0.84
C PRO A 132 -14.85 20.70 -1.76
N LEU A 133 -14.37 19.78 -2.59
CA LEU A 133 -13.27 20.04 -3.53
C LEU A 133 -13.60 21.18 -4.50
N ASN A 134 -14.80 21.16 -5.09
CA ASN A 134 -15.26 22.20 -6.00
C ASN A 134 -15.55 23.53 -5.29
N LEU A 135 -15.82 23.52 -3.99
CA LEU A 135 -16.12 24.73 -3.21
C LEU A 135 -14.87 25.44 -2.70
N ILE A 136 -13.78 24.70 -2.48
CA ILE A 136 -12.54 25.23 -1.89
C ILE A 136 -11.48 25.58 -2.94
N GLU A 137 -11.50 24.93 -4.10
CA GLU A 137 -10.52 25.14 -5.17
C GLU A 137 -11.10 26.03 -6.27
N ASN A 138 -10.46 27.18 -6.52
CA ASN A 138 -10.94 28.17 -7.49
C ASN A 138 -10.69 27.77 -8.95
N GLU A 139 -9.73 26.86 -9.20
CA GLU A 139 -9.40 26.38 -10.55
C GLU A 139 -10.45 25.39 -11.09
N LEU A 140 -11.38 24.92 -10.24
CA LEU A 140 -12.47 24.04 -10.63
C LEU A 140 -13.71 24.87 -11.00
N ASP A 141 -13.96 25.00 -12.30
CA ASP A 141 -15.11 25.76 -12.83
C ASP A 141 -16.46 25.04 -12.59
N SER A 142 -16.43 23.72 -12.43
CA SER A 142 -17.64 22.91 -12.26
C SER A 142 -17.42 21.61 -11.47
N TYR A 143 -18.50 21.06 -10.92
CA TYR A 143 -18.49 19.70 -10.33
C TYR A 143 -18.06 18.61 -11.33
N SER A 144 -18.18 18.86 -12.63
CA SER A 144 -17.70 17.95 -13.67
C SER A 144 -16.17 17.89 -13.67
N ASP A 145 -15.50 19.03 -13.47
CA ASP A 145 -14.04 19.13 -13.41
C ASP A 145 -13.50 18.47 -12.13
N ALA A 146 -14.21 18.65 -11.02
CA ALA A 146 -13.93 17.97 -9.76
C ALA A 146 -14.08 16.44 -9.90
N TRP A 147 -15.14 15.98 -10.57
CA TRP A 147 -15.36 14.57 -10.86
C TRP A 147 -14.27 13.99 -11.78
N TRP A 148 -13.91 14.71 -12.83
CA TRP A 148 -12.85 14.30 -13.76
C TRP A 148 -11.51 14.19 -13.05
N SER A 149 -11.21 15.16 -12.18
CA SER A 149 -10.00 15.16 -11.35
C SER A 149 -9.97 14.00 -10.36
N ALA A 150 -11.13 13.62 -9.80
CA ALA A 150 -11.25 12.41 -8.99
C ALA A 150 -10.95 11.15 -9.81
N VAL A 151 -11.52 11.02 -11.01
CA VAL A 151 -11.27 9.88 -11.92
C VAL A 151 -9.79 9.76 -12.30
N LEU A 152 -9.15 10.88 -12.65
CA LEU A 152 -7.71 10.91 -12.95
C LEU A 152 -6.89 10.50 -11.72
N SER A 153 -7.23 11.01 -10.53
CA SER A 153 -6.49 10.72 -9.29
C SER A 153 -6.60 9.25 -8.90
N LEU A 154 -7.80 8.67 -9.05
CA LEU A 154 -8.07 7.26 -8.78
C LEU A 154 -7.29 6.35 -9.72
N THR A 155 -7.19 6.70 -11.01
CA THR A 155 -6.63 5.87 -12.07
C THR A 155 -5.11 5.99 -12.17
N PHE A 156 -4.58 7.21 -12.06
CA PHE A 156 -3.18 7.54 -12.32
C PHE A 156 -2.42 8.00 -11.08
N PHE A 157 -2.83 7.50 -9.91
CA PHE A 157 -2.15 7.71 -8.63
C PHE A 157 -1.90 9.19 -8.29
N GLY A 158 -2.98 9.94 -8.10
CA GLY A 158 -2.93 11.32 -7.62
C GLY A 158 -2.67 12.38 -8.69
N ARG A 159 -2.67 11.99 -9.96
CA ARG A 159 -2.73 12.96 -11.06
C ARG A 159 -4.13 13.57 -11.11
N SER A 160 -4.24 14.88 -10.94
CA SER A 160 -5.48 15.65 -11.10
C SER A 160 -5.46 16.48 -12.39
N GLY A 161 -6.62 16.97 -12.82
CA GLY A 161 -6.74 17.89 -13.96
C GLY A 161 -6.36 19.33 -13.64
N PHE A 162 -6.04 19.61 -12.38
CA PHE A 162 -5.72 20.91 -11.80
C PHE A 162 -4.72 20.70 -10.66
N GLU A 163 -4.05 21.75 -10.18
CA GLU A 163 -3.16 21.66 -9.03
C GLU A 163 -3.85 22.29 -7.81
N PRO A 164 -4.12 21.53 -6.73
CA PRO A 164 -4.78 22.12 -5.56
C PRO A 164 -3.98 23.27 -4.97
N GLU A 165 -4.61 24.41 -4.73
CA GLU A 165 -3.99 25.54 -4.05
C GLU A 165 -4.20 25.45 -2.53
N THR A 166 -5.31 24.84 -2.10
CA THR A 166 -5.65 24.77 -0.67
C THR A 166 -5.09 23.51 -0.01
N PHE A 167 -4.76 23.61 1.28
CA PHE A 167 -4.36 22.45 2.08
C PHE A 167 -5.44 21.37 2.12
N MET A 168 -6.71 21.77 2.14
CA MET A 168 -7.84 20.83 2.15
C MET A 168 -8.00 20.13 0.78
N GLY A 169 -7.79 20.83 -0.33
CA GLY A 169 -7.78 20.21 -1.66
C GLY A 169 -6.67 19.18 -1.82
N HIS A 170 -5.46 19.49 -1.33
CA HIS A 170 -4.37 18.52 -1.27
C HIS A 170 -4.76 17.25 -0.50
N ILE A 171 -5.40 17.40 0.68
CA ILE A 171 -5.90 16.26 1.46
C ILE A 171 -6.90 15.43 0.64
N ILE A 172 -7.82 16.07 -0.06
CA ILE A 172 -8.84 15.37 -0.86
C ILE A 172 -8.20 14.59 -2.02
N ILE A 173 -7.23 15.16 -2.73
CA ILE A 173 -6.49 14.46 -3.79
C ILE A 173 -5.71 13.26 -3.23
N VAL A 174 -5.10 13.41 -2.05
CA VAL A 174 -4.44 12.28 -1.36
C VAL A 174 -5.45 11.19 -1.02
N ILE A 175 -6.65 11.54 -0.54
CA ILE A 175 -7.70 10.56 -0.26
C ILE A 175 -8.13 9.84 -1.54
N PHE A 176 -8.38 10.55 -2.64
CA PHE A 176 -8.68 9.92 -3.93
C PHE A 176 -7.59 8.96 -4.39
N THR A 177 -6.33 9.33 -4.22
CA THR A 177 -5.20 8.47 -4.56
C THR A 177 -5.22 7.17 -3.74
N ILE A 178 -5.46 7.25 -2.44
CA ILE A 178 -5.54 6.08 -1.55
C ILE A 178 -6.70 5.18 -1.97
N LEU A 179 -7.88 5.74 -2.22
CA LEU A 179 -9.05 5.00 -2.70
C LEU A 179 -8.76 4.29 -4.04
N GLY A 180 -8.03 4.96 -4.93
CA GLY A 180 -7.59 4.40 -6.21
C GLY A 180 -6.72 3.17 -6.01
N VAL A 181 -5.70 3.25 -5.15
CA VAL A 181 -4.82 2.12 -4.82
C VAL A 181 -5.62 0.94 -4.25
N ILE A 182 -6.61 1.22 -3.40
CA ILE A 182 -7.48 0.19 -2.81
C ILE A 182 -8.27 -0.53 -3.91
N ILE A 183 -8.92 0.21 -4.82
CA ILE A 183 -9.68 -0.34 -5.95
C ILE A 183 -8.76 -1.17 -6.86
N HIS A 184 -7.58 -0.67 -7.22
CA HIS A 184 -6.61 -1.42 -8.03
C HIS A 184 -6.22 -2.74 -7.38
N GLY A 185 -5.92 -2.72 -6.07
CA GLY A 185 -5.58 -3.93 -5.32
C GLY A 185 -6.73 -4.96 -5.32
N LEU A 186 -7.97 -4.49 -5.20
CA LEU A 186 -9.17 -5.32 -5.29
C LEU A 186 -9.37 -5.95 -6.67
N ILE A 187 -9.26 -5.15 -7.73
CA ILE A 187 -9.41 -5.62 -9.12
C ILE A 187 -8.36 -6.68 -9.42
N ILE A 188 -7.08 -6.37 -9.16
CA ILE A 188 -5.97 -7.30 -9.37
C ILE A 188 -6.22 -8.61 -8.60
N SER A 189 -6.59 -8.51 -7.32
CA SER A 189 -6.84 -9.69 -6.49
C SER A 189 -8.01 -10.55 -7.01
N THR A 190 -9.06 -9.92 -7.54
CA THR A 190 -10.22 -10.62 -8.10
C THR A 190 -9.86 -11.32 -9.41
N VAL A 191 -9.11 -10.63 -10.28
CA VAL A 191 -8.59 -11.22 -11.53
C VAL A 191 -7.70 -12.42 -11.25
N PHE A 192 -6.78 -12.32 -10.28
CA PHE A 192 -5.93 -13.45 -9.91
C PHE A 192 -6.73 -14.64 -9.36
N ASP A 193 -7.76 -14.40 -8.54
CA ASP A 193 -8.61 -15.49 -8.05
C ASP A 193 -9.33 -16.19 -9.20
N TYR A 194 -9.87 -15.43 -10.15
CA TYR A 194 -10.53 -15.97 -11.34
C TYR A 194 -9.56 -16.79 -12.18
N LEU A 195 -8.36 -16.24 -12.44
CA LEU A 195 -7.33 -16.91 -13.23
C LEU A 195 -6.89 -18.24 -12.59
N ILE A 196 -6.66 -18.27 -11.27
CA ILE A 196 -6.25 -19.48 -10.55
C ILE A 196 -7.35 -20.57 -10.60
N HIS A 197 -8.62 -20.18 -10.62
CA HIS A 197 -9.74 -21.13 -10.68
C HIS A 197 -10.12 -21.54 -12.11
N SER A 198 -9.59 -20.87 -13.13
CA SER A 198 -9.82 -21.19 -14.53
C SER A 198 -9.31 -22.60 -14.90
N SER A 199 -9.99 -23.22 -15.87
CA SER A 199 -9.64 -24.56 -16.38
C SER A 199 -8.25 -24.62 -17.00
N LEU A 200 -7.76 -23.50 -17.56
CA LEU A 200 -6.41 -23.36 -18.12
C LEU A 200 -5.33 -23.60 -17.06
N VAL A 201 -5.41 -22.93 -15.91
CA VAL A 201 -4.41 -23.06 -14.84
C VAL A 201 -4.49 -24.44 -14.17
N LYS A 202 -5.70 -24.99 -14.02
CA LYS A 202 -5.89 -26.37 -13.53
C LYS A 202 -5.30 -27.41 -14.48
N SER A 203 -5.48 -27.25 -15.80
CA SER A 203 -4.93 -28.15 -16.81
C SER A 203 -3.39 -28.12 -16.83
N PHE A 204 -2.78 -26.93 -16.75
CA PHE A 204 -1.32 -26.80 -16.64
C PHE A 204 -0.77 -27.42 -15.36
N LYS A 205 -1.44 -27.21 -14.22
CA LYS A 205 -1.03 -27.78 -12.94
C LYS A 205 -1.04 -29.31 -12.97
N ASN A 206 -2.09 -29.92 -13.52
CA ASN A 206 -2.18 -31.38 -13.63
C ASN A 206 -1.10 -31.93 -14.57
N ARG A 207 -0.84 -31.27 -15.70
CA ARG A 207 0.19 -31.68 -16.66
C ARG A 207 1.62 -31.69 -16.10
N PHE A 208 1.91 -30.88 -15.08
CA PHE A 208 3.21 -30.85 -14.39
C PHE A 208 3.29 -31.82 -13.20
N ILE A 209 2.16 -32.16 -12.59
CA ILE A 209 2.10 -33.13 -11.48
C ILE A 209 2.13 -34.56 -12.01
N ASP A 210 1.49 -34.83 -13.16
CA ASP A 210 1.47 -36.16 -13.78
C ASP A 210 2.80 -36.53 -14.49
N ASN A 211 3.72 -35.58 -14.66
CA ASN A 211 5.03 -35.78 -15.28
C ASN A 211 6.15 -36.02 -14.25
N LYS A 212 5.81 -36.40 -13.02
CA LYS A 212 6.75 -36.65 -11.92
C LYS A 212 6.40 -37.95 -11.21
#